data_AF-A0A928KIY3-F1
#
_entry.id   AF-A0A928KIY3-F1
#
_cell.length_a   1.000
_cell.length_b   1.000
_cell.length_c   1.000
_cell.angle_alpha   90.00
_cell.angle_beta   90.00
_cell.angle_gamma   90.00
#
_symmetry.space_group_name_H-M   'P 1'
#
loop_
_entity.id
_entity.type
_entity.pdbx_description
1 polymer ?
#
loop_
_entity_poly.entity_id
_entity_poly.type
_entity_poly.pdbx_seq_one_letter_code
_entity_poly.pdbx_strand_id
1 'polypeptide(L)'
;MIYNKEAVAVLIFLIILCILAAIITAILLSPVYVIIKNDKSNNLIILYKLLFKTFGENPDPNHPIVKALKKSTGIERLEKESLEKNIEDSGLSTTVSETCRILADLLKEIAKLLKYCTAKEYKLKIICSSDDAAETAISYGKCCAAAFPLLGLFGSLMKIKKNGRNIDIRCDFTGKKELFRYKFVISVKLCHVLAAFLRVAITEAKRRVAIENEAEAKEKEKLNQQKTKKQD
;
A
#
# COMPACT_ATOMS: atom_id res chain seq x y z
N MET A 1 -32.68 49.44 -14.63
CA MET A 1 -31.85 48.58 -13.76
C MET A 1 -30.42 48.61 -14.29
N ILE A 2 -29.56 49.44 -13.69
CA ILE A 2 -28.16 49.56 -14.11
C ILE A 2 -27.38 48.45 -13.39
N TYR A 3 -27.17 47.32 -14.07
CA TYR A 3 -26.26 46.30 -13.55
C TYR A 3 -24.85 46.89 -13.57
N ASN A 4 -24.27 47.07 -12.39
CA ASN A 4 -22.90 47.55 -12.24
C ASN A 4 -21.96 46.51 -12.89
N LYS A 5 -21.23 46.90 -13.93
CA LYS A 5 -20.32 46.01 -14.67
C LYS A 5 -19.31 45.33 -13.73
N GLU A 6 -18.88 46.02 -12.69
CA GLU A 6 -18.01 45.47 -11.64
C GLU A 6 -18.67 44.32 -10.87
N ALA A 7 -19.96 44.46 -10.54
CA ALA A 7 -20.71 43.42 -9.85
C ALA A 7 -20.90 42.17 -10.73
N VAL A 8 -21.08 42.35 -12.05
CA VAL A 8 -21.15 41.23 -13.01
C VAL A 8 -19.80 40.53 -13.13
N ALA A 9 -18.69 41.28 -13.19
CA ALA A 9 -17.35 40.72 -13.28
C ALA A 9 -16.98 39.89 -12.03
N VAL A 10 -17.28 40.40 -10.83
CA VAL A 10 -17.09 39.67 -9.57
C VAL A 10 -17.93 38.41 -9.52
N LEU A 11 -19.19 38.46 -9.97
CA LEU A 11 -20.07 37.30 -10.02
C LEU A 11 -19.53 36.21 -10.97
N ILE A 12 -19.07 36.59 -12.16
CA ILE A 12 -18.46 35.67 -13.13
C ILE A 12 -17.21 35.03 -12.54
N PHE A 13 -16.35 35.80 -11.88
CA PHE A 13 -15.13 35.30 -11.24
C PHE A 13 -15.44 34.27 -10.14
N LEU A 14 -16.44 34.54 -9.29
CA LEU A 14 -16.88 33.59 -8.26
C LEU A 14 -17.43 32.29 -8.87
N ILE A 15 -18.19 32.40 -9.96
CA ILE A 15 -18.71 31.21 -10.69
C ILE A 15 -17.55 30.37 -11.24
N ILE A 16 -16.55 30.99 -11.85
CA ILE A 16 -15.36 30.29 -12.37
C ILE A 16 -14.62 29.58 -11.25
N LEU A 17 -14.44 30.23 -10.10
CA LEU A 17 -13.80 29.63 -8.92
C LEU A 17 -14.59 28.43 -8.38
N CYS A 18 -15.91 28.55 -8.31
CA CYS A 18 -16.78 27.45 -7.88
C CYS A 18 -16.70 26.25 -8.85
N ILE A 19 -16.70 26.49 -10.16
CA ILE A 19 -16.55 25.43 -11.17
C ILE A 19 -15.19 24.74 -11.02
N LEU A 20 -14.11 25.52 -10.85
CA LEU A 20 -12.77 24.97 -10.65
C LEU A 20 -12.69 24.11 -9.38
N ALA A 21 -13.24 24.59 -8.26
CA ALA A 21 -13.30 23.84 -7.01
C ALA A 21 -14.12 22.54 -7.13
N ALA A 22 -15.23 22.58 -7.88
CA ALA A 22 -16.05 21.41 -8.17
C ALA A 22 -15.28 20.37 -9.01
N ILE A 23 -14.53 20.80 -10.03
CA ILE A 23 -13.69 19.93 -10.86
C ILE A 23 -12.60 19.25 -10.01
N ILE A 24 -11.89 20.01 -9.17
CA ILE A 24 -10.84 19.48 -8.29
C ILE A 24 -11.45 18.44 -7.32
N THR A 25 -12.61 18.76 -6.74
CA THR A 25 -13.31 17.85 -5.83
C THR A 25 -13.75 16.57 -6.53
N ALA A 26 -14.24 16.67 -7.77
CA ALA A 26 -14.64 15.51 -8.57
C ALA A 26 -13.44 14.59 -8.90
N ILE A 27 -12.28 15.17 -9.25
CA ILE A 27 -11.04 14.41 -9.46
C ILE A 27 -10.62 13.69 -8.18
N LEU A 28 -10.70 14.36 -7.04
CA LEU A 28 -10.28 13.82 -5.76
C LEU A 28 -11.20 12.68 -5.26
N LEU A 29 -12.48 12.72 -5.61
CA LEU A 29 -13.44 11.65 -5.34
C LEU A 29 -13.33 10.48 -6.33
N SER A 30 -12.64 10.66 -7.46
CA SER A 30 -12.47 9.62 -8.47
C SER A 30 -11.70 8.43 -7.89
N PRO A 31 -12.16 7.19 -8.12
CA PRO A 31 -11.40 6.00 -7.78
C PRO A 31 -10.24 5.80 -8.77
N VAL A 32 -9.06 5.49 -8.24
CA VAL A 32 -7.96 4.83 -8.97
C VAL A 32 -8.19 3.34 -8.91
N TYR A 33 -8.07 2.65 -10.04
CA TYR A 33 -8.08 1.19 -10.10
C TYR A 33 -6.68 0.67 -10.35
N VAL A 34 -6.24 -0.27 -9.53
CA VAL A 34 -5.03 -1.06 -9.72
C VAL A 34 -5.46 -2.46 -10.13
N ILE A 35 -5.10 -2.86 -11.34
CA ILE A 35 -5.39 -4.18 -11.90
C ILE A 35 -4.10 -4.96 -11.92
N ILE A 36 -4.05 -6.08 -11.20
CA ILE A 36 -2.93 -7.01 -11.16
C ILE A 36 -3.40 -8.29 -11.81
N LYS A 37 -2.82 -8.68 -12.94
CA LYS A 37 -3.16 -9.92 -13.64
C LYS A 37 -1.90 -10.72 -13.94
N ASN A 38 -2.02 -12.04 -13.92
CA ASN A 38 -1.00 -12.94 -14.41
C ASN A 38 -1.35 -13.39 -15.84
N ASP A 39 -0.44 -13.20 -16.79
CA ASP A 39 -0.60 -13.72 -18.15
C ASP A 39 -0.20 -15.20 -18.22
N LYS A 40 -0.58 -15.91 -19.30
CA LYS A 40 -0.26 -17.34 -19.53
C LYS A 40 1.23 -17.69 -19.44
N SER A 41 2.12 -16.68 -19.48
CA SER A 41 3.58 -16.78 -19.34
C SER A 41 4.11 -16.48 -17.92
N ASN A 42 3.24 -16.41 -16.89
CA ASN A 42 3.61 -16.01 -15.52
C ASN A 42 4.16 -14.58 -15.38
N ASN A 43 3.89 -13.71 -16.35
CA ASN A 43 4.28 -12.30 -16.27
C ASN A 43 3.24 -11.53 -15.44
N LEU A 44 3.72 -10.77 -14.46
CA LEU A 44 2.93 -9.88 -13.62
C LEU A 44 2.62 -8.62 -14.41
N ILE A 45 1.34 -8.30 -14.66
CA ILE A 45 0.96 -7.06 -15.33
C ILE A 45 0.22 -6.18 -14.34
N ILE A 46 0.74 -4.97 -14.12
CA ILE A 46 0.15 -3.96 -13.25
C ILE A 46 -0.41 -2.83 -14.13
N LEU A 47 -1.72 -2.62 -14.08
CA LEU A 47 -2.39 -1.55 -14.81
C LEU A 47 -3.04 -0.59 -13.81
N TYR A 48 -2.86 0.71 -14.04
CA TYR A 48 -3.50 1.77 -13.30
C TYR A 48 -4.57 2.42 -14.17
N LYS A 49 -5.81 2.50 -13.70
CA LYS A 49 -6.89 3.20 -14.41
C LYS A 49 -7.30 4.42 -13.60
N LEU A 50 -7.21 5.59 -14.22
CA LEU A 50 -7.64 6.87 -13.68
C LEU A 50 -8.58 7.53 -14.70
N LEU A 51 -9.77 7.98 -14.28
CA LEU A 51 -10.68 8.77 -15.13
C LEU A 51 -10.85 8.18 -16.54
N PHE A 52 -11.12 6.87 -16.63
CA PHE A 52 -11.31 6.09 -17.87
C PHE A 52 -10.06 5.75 -18.69
N LYS A 53 -8.93 6.45 -18.51
CA LYS A 53 -7.67 6.12 -19.18
C LYS A 53 -6.92 5.04 -18.40
N THR A 54 -6.57 3.96 -19.08
CA THR A 54 -5.69 2.91 -18.54
C THR A 54 -4.25 3.26 -18.87
N PHE A 55 -3.46 3.53 -17.84
CA PHE A 55 -2.02 3.62 -17.89
C PHE A 55 -1.46 2.29 -17.41
N GLY A 56 -0.69 1.62 -18.25
CA GLY A 56 -0.22 0.28 -17.94
C GLY A 56 0.96 -0.03 -18.80
N GLU A 57 2.12 -0.06 -18.18
CA GLU A 57 3.31 -0.64 -18.77
C GLU A 57 3.20 -2.14 -18.55
N ASN A 58 3.34 -2.93 -19.62
CA ASN A 58 3.62 -4.35 -19.46
C ASN A 58 5.03 -4.38 -18.87
N PRO A 59 5.21 -4.64 -17.56
CA PRO A 59 6.52 -4.42 -16.97
C PRO A 59 7.46 -5.42 -17.64
N ASP A 60 8.53 -4.88 -18.24
CA ASP A 60 9.57 -5.70 -18.87
C ASP A 60 9.98 -6.78 -17.85
N PRO A 61 9.97 -8.08 -18.20
CA PRO A 61 10.42 -9.14 -17.32
C PRO A 61 11.85 -8.95 -16.78
N ASN A 62 12.64 -8.04 -17.37
CA ASN A 62 13.96 -7.63 -16.90
C ASN A 62 13.97 -6.41 -15.96
N HIS A 63 12.84 -5.75 -15.72
CA HIS A 63 12.77 -4.62 -14.82
C HIS A 63 13.17 -5.06 -13.39
N PRO A 64 14.07 -4.33 -12.72
CA PRO A 64 14.65 -4.75 -11.43
C PRO A 64 13.60 -5.03 -10.35
N ILE A 65 12.47 -4.34 -10.39
CA ILE A 65 11.33 -4.54 -9.49
C ILE A 65 10.64 -5.90 -9.72
N VAL A 66 10.54 -6.38 -10.97
CA VAL A 66 9.95 -7.69 -11.31
C VAL A 66 10.90 -8.83 -10.95
N LYS A 67 12.22 -8.63 -11.11
CA LYS A 67 13.24 -9.57 -10.60
C LYS A 67 13.24 -9.66 -9.08
N ALA A 68 13.09 -8.54 -8.38
CA ALA A 68 12.96 -8.51 -6.92
C ALA A 68 11.68 -9.21 -6.44
N LEU A 69 10.56 -8.99 -7.13
CA LEU A 69 9.29 -9.67 -6.83
C LEU A 69 9.37 -11.18 -7.10
N LYS A 70 9.96 -11.62 -8.23
CA LYS A 70 10.22 -13.04 -8.51
C LYS A 70 11.11 -13.70 -7.47
N LYS A 71 12.15 -12.98 -7.00
CA LYS A 71 13.04 -13.43 -5.92
C LYS A 71 12.31 -13.54 -4.56
N SER A 72 11.32 -12.68 -4.32
CA SER A 72 10.48 -12.72 -3.10
C SER A 72 9.33 -13.74 -3.13
N THR A 73 8.96 -14.25 -4.31
CA THR A 73 7.92 -15.29 -4.46
C THR A 73 8.44 -16.73 -4.36
N GLY A 74 9.75 -16.93 -4.15
CA GLY A 74 10.29 -18.17 -3.59
C GLY A 74 10.26 -18.07 -2.07
N ILE A 75 9.48 -18.93 -1.41
CA ILE A 75 9.47 -19.05 0.05
C ILE A 75 10.82 -19.60 0.47
N GLU A 76 11.77 -18.71 0.76
CA GLU A 76 12.92 -19.03 1.58
C GLU A 76 12.91 -18.05 2.75
N ARG A 77 12.66 -18.64 3.92
CA ARG A 77 12.73 -18.09 5.27
C ARG A 77 13.05 -16.59 5.35
N LEU A 78 12.02 -15.81 5.72
CA LEU A 78 12.24 -14.61 6.52
C LEU A 78 12.74 -15.08 7.89
N GLU A 79 14.03 -15.40 7.96
CA GLU A 79 14.73 -15.65 9.21
C GLU A 79 14.90 -14.29 9.88
N LYS A 80 14.13 -14.11 10.96
CA LYS A 80 14.02 -12.90 11.77
C LYS A 80 15.26 -12.63 12.66
N GLU A 81 16.45 -13.13 12.30
CA GLU A 81 17.61 -13.14 13.22
C GLU A 81 18.86 -12.39 12.75
N SER A 82 18.82 -11.66 11.63
CA SER A 82 20.02 -10.95 11.11
C SER A 82 19.90 -9.42 11.02
N LEU A 83 18.75 -8.86 11.42
CA LEU A 83 18.57 -7.40 11.51
C LEU A 83 18.95 -6.83 12.88
N GLU A 84 19.11 -7.65 13.91
CA GLU A 84 19.46 -7.18 15.26
C GLU A 84 20.98 -7.19 15.52
N LYS A 85 21.77 -7.99 14.79
CA LYS A 85 23.24 -8.09 15.00
C LYS A 85 24.11 -7.10 14.21
N ASN A 86 23.55 -6.33 13.27
CA ASN A 86 24.31 -5.32 12.51
C ASN A 86 24.06 -3.88 12.98
N ILE A 87 23.29 -3.68 14.05
CA ILE A 87 22.97 -2.34 14.59
C ILE A 87 23.90 -1.94 15.74
N GLU A 88 24.67 -2.88 16.31
CA GLU A 88 25.57 -2.57 17.44
C GLU A 88 26.97 -2.08 17.06
N ASP A 89 27.47 -2.37 15.85
CA ASP A 89 28.89 -2.10 15.50
C ASP A 89 29.15 -0.88 14.59
N SER A 90 28.14 -0.05 14.34
CA SER A 90 28.38 1.24 13.69
C SER A 90 27.59 2.32 14.42
N GLY A 91 28.20 3.48 14.63
CA GLY A 91 27.58 4.70 15.17
C GLY A 91 26.46 5.29 14.29
N LEU A 92 25.66 4.42 13.67
CA LEU A 92 24.58 4.60 12.71
C LEU A 92 23.21 4.27 13.35
N SER A 93 23.16 4.03 14.66
CA SER A 93 21.97 3.54 15.37
C SER A 93 20.82 4.56 15.37
N THR A 94 21.11 5.86 15.36
CA THR A 94 20.08 6.92 15.27
C THR A 94 19.46 7.02 13.87
N THR A 95 20.26 7.03 12.80
CA THR A 95 19.73 7.17 11.43
C THR A 95 18.99 5.91 10.94
N VAL A 96 19.49 4.72 11.29
CA VAL A 96 18.82 3.46 10.94
C VAL A 96 17.52 3.30 11.72
N SER A 97 17.52 3.63 13.02
CA SER A 97 16.29 3.55 13.83
C SER A 97 15.24 4.55 13.37
N GLU A 98 15.62 5.76 12.97
CA GLU A 98 14.71 6.75 12.36
C GLU A 98 14.10 6.24 11.04
N THR A 99 14.92 5.67 10.16
CA THR A 99 14.46 5.13 8.87
C THR A 99 13.51 3.94 9.05
N CYS A 100 13.85 3.00 9.94
CA CYS A 100 13.00 1.87 10.29
C CYS A 100 11.67 2.32 10.89
N ARG A 101 11.68 3.42 11.67
CA ARG A 101 10.48 3.96 12.31
C ARG A 101 9.55 4.64 11.31
N ILE A 102 10.11 5.44 10.39
CA ILE A 102 9.36 6.01 9.26
C ILE A 102 8.71 4.88 8.45
N LEU A 103 9.47 3.82 8.14
CA LEU A 103 8.93 2.67 7.42
C LEU A 103 7.79 1.99 8.19
N ALA A 104 7.93 1.81 9.50
CA ALA A 104 6.87 1.25 10.35
C ALA A 104 5.60 2.12 10.36
N ASP A 105 5.74 3.44 10.40
CA ASP A 105 4.61 4.36 10.39
C ASP A 105 3.94 4.43 9.00
N LEU A 106 4.73 4.34 7.91
CA LEU A 106 4.20 4.11 6.56
C LEU A 106 3.41 2.81 6.46
N LEU A 107 3.95 1.70 6.98
CA LEU A 107 3.27 0.40 6.97
C LEU A 107 1.94 0.43 7.73
N LYS A 108 1.88 1.11 8.88
CA LYS A 108 0.64 1.31 9.63
C LYS A 108 -0.38 2.11 8.85
N GLU A 109 0.02 3.20 8.21
CA GLU A 109 -0.88 4.01 7.39
C GLU A 109 -1.34 3.27 6.12
N ILE A 110 -0.47 2.46 5.51
CA ILE A 110 -0.84 1.56 4.41
C ILE A 110 -1.89 0.55 4.90
N ALA A 111 -1.70 -0.07 6.06
CA ALA A 111 -2.67 -1.00 6.63
C ALA A 111 -4.03 -0.34 6.92
N LYS A 112 -4.04 0.92 7.37
CA LYS A 112 -5.28 1.70 7.51
C LYS A 112 -5.89 2.03 6.15
N LEU A 113 -5.06 2.38 5.15
CA LEU A 113 -5.51 2.68 3.79
C LEU A 113 -6.19 1.48 3.14
N LEU A 114 -5.70 0.25 3.39
CA LEU A 114 -6.31 -0.99 2.91
C LEU A 114 -7.79 -1.14 3.31
N LYS A 115 -8.20 -0.62 4.47
CA LYS A 115 -9.61 -0.64 4.91
C LYS A 115 -10.53 0.21 4.02
N TYR A 116 -9.96 1.23 3.37
CA TYR A 116 -10.67 2.09 2.42
C TYR A 116 -10.54 1.59 0.98
N CYS A 117 -9.59 0.69 0.72
CA CYS A 117 -9.50 -0.03 -0.55
C CYS A 117 -10.70 -0.98 -0.71
N THR A 118 -11.18 -1.08 -1.94
CA THR A 118 -12.23 -2.01 -2.32
C THR A 118 -11.72 -2.95 -3.40
N ALA A 119 -11.70 -4.25 -3.14
CA ALA A 119 -11.49 -5.26 -4.16
C ALA A 119 -12.77 -5.39 -5.01
N LYS A 120 -12.69 -4.94 -6.27
CA LYS A 120 -13.78 -4.99 -7.25
C LYS A 120 -13.88 -6.35 -7.91
N GLU A 121 -12.75 -6.95 -8.25
CA GLU A 121 -12.64 -8.30 -8.79
C GLU A 121 -11.45 -9.01 -8.13
N TYR A 122 -11.68 -10.25 -7.73
CA TYR A 122 -10.71 -11.19 -7.21
C TYR A 122 -11.01 -12.52 -7.88
N LYS A 123 -10.14 -12.95 -8.81
CA LYS A 123 -10.22 -14.25 -9.47
C LYS A 123 -8.96 -15.02 -9.16
N LEU A 124 -9.09 -16.18 -8.54
CA LEU A 124 -8.00 -17.10 -8.27
C LEU A 124 -8.39 -18.46 -8.86
N LYS A 125 -7.56 -18.96 -9.77
CA LYS A 125 -7.71 -20.28 -10.36
C LYS A 125 -6.43 -21.08 -10.13
N ILE A 126 -6.55 -22.19 -9.41
CA ILE A 126 -5.46 -23.10 -9.09
C ILE A 126 -5.88 -24.48 -9.58
N ILE A 127 -5.08 -25.08 -10.46
CA ILE A 127 -5.22 -26.47 -10.88
C ILE A 127 -4.00 -27.22 -10.38
N CYS A 128 -4.21 -28.14 -9.44
CA CYS A 128 -3.19 -29.05 -8.91
C CYS A 128 -3.19 -30.32 -9.76
N SER A 129 -2.01 -30.73 -10.23
CA SER A 129 -1.87 -31.86 -11.15
C SER A 129 -0.47 -32.46 -10.99
N SER A 130 -0.41 -33.74 -10.63
CA SER A 130 0.81 -34.55 -10.56
C SER A 130 0.62 -35.87 -11.32
N ASP A 131 1.70 -36.61 -11.51
CA ASP A 131 1.69 -37.92 -12.15
C ASP A 131 0.99 -38.99 -11.27
N ASP A 132 0.93 -38.78 -9.95
CA ASP A 132 0.18 -39.61 -9.00
C ASP A 132 -1.09 -38.89 -8.49
N ALA A 133 -2.20 -39.62 -8.46
CA ALA A 133 -3.48 -39.15 -7.94
C ALA A 133 -3.43 -38.88 -6.43
N ALA A 134 -2.68 -39.68 -5.66
CA ALA A 134 -2.55 -39.47 -4.22
C ALA A 134 -1.75 -38.18 -3.93
N GLU A 135 -0.65 -37.98 -4.65
CA GLU A 135 0.14 -36.75 -4.56
C GLU A 135 -0.68 -35.51 -4.97
N THR A 136 -1.46 -35.62 -6.05
CA THR A 136 -2.38 -34.56 -6.51
C THR A 136 -3.39 -34.18 -5.42
N ALA A 137 -3.98 -35.18 -4.73
CA ALA A 137 -4.92 -34.95 -3.64
C ALA A 137 -4.26 -34.26 -2.42
N ILE A 138 -3.04 -34.67 -2.07
CA ILE A 138 -2.26 -34.04 -0.98
C ILE A 138 -1.93 -32.59 -1.31
N SER A 139 -1.46 -32.31 -2.53
CA SER A 139 -1.13 -30.95 -2.99
C SER A 139 -2.36 -30.04 -3.01
N TYR A 140 -3.51 -30.55 -3.47
CA TYR A 140 -4.78 -29.82 -3.39
C TYR A 140 -5.18 -29.50 -1.94
N GLY A 141 -5.05 -30.47 -1.03
CA GLY A 141 -5.32 -30.27 0.40
C GLY A 141 -4.45 -29.16 1.00
N LYS A 142 -3.14 -29.17 0.70
CA LYS A 142 -2.20 -28.12 1.10
C LYS A 142 -2.58 -26.75 0.52
N CYS A 143 -2.93 -26.70 -0.76
CA CYS A 143 -3.36 -25.46 -1.43
C CYS A 143 -4.63 -24.88 -0.78
N CYS A 144 -5.63 -25.71 -0.47
CA CYS A 144 -6.84 -25.26 0.22
C CYS A 144 -6.53 -24.74 1.63
N ALA A 145 -5.71 -25.47 2.38
CA ALA A 145 -5.30 -25.10 3.73
C ALA A 145 -4.54 -23.76 3.79
N ALA A 146 -3.78 -23.41 2.75
CA ALA A 146 -3.12 -22.11 2.66
C ALA A 146 -4.02 -21.01 2.07
N ALA A 147 -4.77 -21.32 1.00
CA ALA A 147 -5.52 -20.34 0.24
C ALA A 147 -6.68 -19.73 1.05
N PHE A 148 -7.46 -20.54 1.77
CA PHE A 148 -8.64 -20.04 2.48
C PHE A 148 -8.31 -19.14 3.69
N PRO A 149 -7.30 -19.43 4.53
CA PRO A 149 -6.87 -18.50 5.57
C PRO A 149 -6.35 -17.17 5.00
N LEU A 150 -5.55 -17.23 3.92
CA LEU A 150 -5.08 -16.02 3.24
C LEU A 150 -6.23 -15.21 2.68
N LEU A 151 -7.21 -15.86 2.04
CA LEU A 151 -8.44 -15.24 1.57
C LEU A 151 -9.24 -14.58 2.69
N GLY A 152 -9.32 -15.22 3.86
CA GLY A 152 -9.96 -14.69 5.06
C GLY A 152 -9.25 -13.42 5.55
N LEU A 153 -7.92 -13.44 5.61
CA LEU A 153 -7.09 -12.28 5.97
C LEU A 153 -7.24 -11.15 4.95
N PHE A 154 -7.24 -11.44 3.65
CA PHE A 154 -7.51 -10.44 2.62
C PHE A 154 -8.91 -9.83 2.80
N GLY A 155 -9.91 -10.64 3.15
CA GLY A 155 -11.26 -10.18 3.45
C GLY A 155 -11.38 -9.31 4.71
N SER A 156 -10.48 -9.45 5.68
CA SER A 156 -10.46 -8.62 6.89
C SER A 156 -9.70 -7.30 6.69
N LEU A 157 -8.71 -7.28 5.79
CA LEU A 157 -7.89 -6.10 5.49
C LEU A 157 -8.58 -5.10 4.57
N MET A 158 -9.43 -5.56 3.64
CA MET A 158 -10.07 -4.70 2.63
C MET A 158 -11.52 -5.10 2.35
N LYS A 159 -12.31 -4.14 1.82
CA LYS A 159 -13.70 -4.41 1.44
C LYS A 159 -13.75 -5.22 0.14
N ILE A 160 -14.36 -6.39 0.15
CA ILE A 160 -14.54 -7.22 -1.07
C ILE A 160 -15.95 -7.05 -1.61
N LYS A 161 -16.10 -6.70 -2.88
CA LYS A 161 -17.41 -6.66 -3.55
C LYS A 161 -17.92 -8.09 -3.73
N LYS A 162 -19.15 -8.37 -3.27
CA LYS A 162 -19.77 -9.71 -3.30
C LYS A 162 -19.69 -10.40 -4.67
N ASN A 163 -19.95 -9.64 -5.74
CA ASN A 163 -19.99 -10.14 -7.12
C ASN A 163 -18.60 -10.28 -7.77
N GLY A 164 -17.55 -9.85 -7.07
CA GLY A 164 -16.18 -9.82 -7.59
C GLY A 164 -15.36 -11.05 -7.24
N ARG A 165 -15.84 -11.92 -6.33
CA ARG A 165 -15.08 -13.06 -5.82
C ARG A 165 -15.32 -14.31 -6.66
N ASN A 166 -14.26 -14.85 -7.24
CA ASN A 166 -14.27 -16.13 -7.95
C ASN A 166 -13.02 -16.93 -7.56
N ILE A 167 -13.19 -18.00 -6.80
CA ILE A 167 -12.11 -18.89 -6.36
C ILE A 167 -12.41 -20.26 -6.95
N ASP A 168 -11.49 -20.75 -7.76
CA ASP A 168 -11.60 -22.01 -8.49
C ASP A 168 -10.35 -22.84 -8.21
N ILE A 169 -10.39 -23.67 -7.17
CA ILE A 169 -9.32 -24.62 -6.84
C ILE A 169 -9.82 -26.00 -7.24
N ARG A 170 -9.11 -26.67 -8.15
CA ARG A 170 -9.50 -27.99 -8.66
C ARG A 170 -8.29 -28.91 -8.78
N CYS A 171 -8.54 -30.21 -8.64
CA CYS A 171 -7.60 -31.25 -9.05
C CYS A 171 -7.79 -31.55 -10.53
N ASP A 172 -6.68 -31.79 -11.22
CA ASP A 172 -6.67 -32.42 -12.53
C ASP A 172 -5.78 -33.67 -12.47
N PHE A 173 -6.44 -34.83 -12.42
CA PHE A 173 -5.80 -36.15 -12.35
C PHE A 173 -5.37 -36.67 -13.73
N THR A 174 -5.70 -35.94 -14.78
CA THR A 174 -5.40 -36.28 -16.19
C THR A 174 -4.41 -35.32 -16.83
N GLY A 175 -4.32 -34.10 -16.29
CA GLY A 175 -3.40 -33.07 -16.71
C GLY A 175 -1.95 -33.43 -16.40
N LYS A 176 -1.01 -32.78 -17.10
CA LYS A 176 0.44 -32.91 -16.86
C LYS A 176 1.06 -31.61 -16.35
N LYS A 177 0.25 -30.57 -16.13
CA LYS A 177 0.75 -29.22 -15.81
C LYS A 177 -0.16 -28.52 -14.81
N GLU A 178 0.44 -28.12 -13.71
CA GLU A 178 -0.18 -27.21 -12.76
C GLU A 178 -0.46 -25.85 -13.43
N LEU A 179 -1.63 -25.28 -13.15
CA LEU A 179 -2.04 -23.98 -13.70
C LEU A 179 -2.42 -23.04 -12.56
N PHE A 180 -1.67 -21.96 -12.44
CA PHE A 180 -1.93 -20.88 -11.50
C PHE A 180 -2.30 -19.62 -12.25
N ARG A 181 -3.53 -19.13 -12.09
CA ARG A 181 -4.00 -17.88 -12.69
C ARG A 181 -4.66 -17.00 -11.66
N TYR A 182 -4.30 -15.72 -11.66
CA TYR A 182 -4.93 -14.74 -10.80
C TYR A 182 -5.23 -13.42 -11.49
N LYS A 183 -6.31 -12.77 -11.04
CA LYS A 183 -6.70 -11.41 -11.41
C LYS A 183 -7.23 -10.69 -10.18
N PHE A 184 -6.59 -9.59 -9.82
CA PHE A 184 -6.99 -8.71 -8.74
C PHE A 184 -7.28 -7.33 -9.31
N VAL A 185 -8.40 -6.74 -8.91
CA VAL A 185 -8.75 -5.36 -9.24
C VAL A 185 -9.09 -4.66 -7.93
N ILE A 186 -8.19 -3.80 -7.50
CA ILE A 186 -8.30 -3.01 -6.28
C ILE A 186 -8.64 -1.58 -6.67
N SER A 187 -9.62 -0.96 -6.01
CA SER A 187 -9.94 0.44 -6.20
C SER A 187 -9.78 1.23 -4.91
N VAL A 188 -9.16 2.40 -4.98
CA VAL A 188 -9.02 3.35 -3.87
C VAL A 188 -9.30 4.76 -4.38
N LYS A 189 -9.97 5.60 -3.59
CA LYS A 189 -10.22 7.00 -3.97
C LYS A 189 -8.97 7.84 -3.69
N LEU A 190 -8.66 8.81 -4.55
CA LEU A 190 -7.50 9.69 -4.37
C LEU A 190 -7.53 10.43 -3.03
N CYS A 191 -8.72 10.86 -2.56
CA CYS A 191 -8.86 11.51 -1.26
C CYS A 191 -8.28 10.70 -0.10
N HIS A 192 -8.44 9.37 -0.10
CA HIS A 192 -7.94 8.52 0.99
C HIS A 192 -6.43 8.35 0.92
N VAL A 193 -5.87 8.27 -0.30
CA VAL A 193 -4.43 8.19 -0.54
C VAL A 193 -3.75 9.49 -0.08
N LEU A 194 -4.24 10.65 -0.53
CA LEU A 194 -3.69 11.94 -0.11
C LEU A 194 -3.84 12.16 1.39
N ALA A 195 -4.98 11.78 1.98
CA ALA A 195 -5.16 11.88 3.43
C ALA A 195 -4.17 11.00 4.21
N ALA A 196 -3.80 9.82 3.70
CA ALA A 196 -2.77 8.99 4.31
C ALA A 196 -1.39 9.66 4.25
N PHE A 197 -1.00 10.20 3.09
CA PHE A 197 0.24 10.96 2.94
C PHE A 197 0.31 12.17 3.86
N LEU A 198 -0.77 12.96 3.94
CA LEU A 198 -0.87 14.11 4.83
C LEU A 198 -0.75 13.71 6.30
N ARG A 199 -1.35 12.59 6.73
CA ARG A 199 -1.22 12.09 8.10
C ARG A 199 0.21 11.71 8.45
N VAL A 200 0.93 11.04 7.55
CA VAL A 200 2.35 10.71 7.75
C VAL A 200 3.15 12.01 7.86
N ALA A 201 2.98 12.94 6.92
CA ALA A 201 3.71 14.21 6.93
C ALA A 201 3.47 15.04 8.20
N ILE A 202 2.22 15.13 8.68
CA ILE A 202 1.89 15.81 9.93
C ILE A 202 2.50 15.11 11.14
N THR A 203 2.51 13.77 11.15
CA THR A 203 3.11 12.99 12.24
C THR A 203 4.60 13.26 12.34
N GLU A 204 5.30 13.26 11.20
CA GLU A 204 6.73 13.57 11.14
C GLU A 204 7.02 15.03 11.51
N ALA A 205 6.21 15.98 11.06
CA ALA A 205 6.38 17.40 11.40
C ALA A 205 6.19 17.66 12.91
N LYS A 206 5.13 17.10 13.52
CA LYS A 206 4.90 17.21 14.97
C LYS A 206 6.04 16.62 15.78
N ARG A 207 6.63 15.53 15.30
CA ARG A 207 7.78 14.88 15.95
C ARG A 207 9.02 15.78 15.93
N ARG A 208 9.32 16.42 14.79
CA ARG A 208 10.47 17.35 14.68
C ARG A 208 10.36 18.49 15.69
N VAL A 209 9.17 19.08 15.81
CA VAL A 209 8.88 20.14 16.80
C VAL A 209 9.01 19.61 18.24
N ALA A 210 8.56 18.38 18.53
CA ALA A 210 8.71 17.79 19.86
C ALA A 210 10.19 17.58 20.25
N ILE A 211 11.02 17.14 19.30
CA ILE A 211 12.47 16.96 19.53
C ILE A 211 13.15 18.30 19.80
N GLU A 212 12.80 19.35 19.05
CA GLU A 212 13.31 20.71 19.26
C GLU A 212 12.90 21.25 20.63
N ASN A 213 11.64 21.11 21.02
CA ASN A 213 11.14 21.50 22.34
C ASN A 213 11.83 20.73 23.49
N GLU A 214 12.09 19.43 23.31
CA GLU A 214 12.83 18.62 24.29
C GLU A 214 14.30 19.04 24.39
N ALA A 215 14.92 19.46 23.29
CA ALA A 215 16.29 19.97 23.28
C ALA A 215 16.39 21.31 24.02
N GLU A 216 15.47 22.25 23.75
CA GLU A 216 15.40 23.52 24.46
C GLU A 216 15.11 23.34 25.96
N ALA A 217 14.24 22.41 26.33
CA ALA A 217 13.93 22.12 27.73
C ALA A 217 15.16 21.60 28.48
N LYS A 218 15.92 20.70 27.87
CA LYS A 218 17.18 20.17 28.43
C LYS A 218 18.27 21.23 28.54
N GLU A 219 18.34 22.16 27.60
CA GLU A 219 19.29 23.28 27.65
C GLU A 219 18.95 24.26 28.78
N LYS A 220 17.67 24.63 28.93
CA LYS A 220 17.18 25.47 30.02
C LYS A 220 17.41 24.82 31.39
N GLU A 221 17.21 23.51 31.50
CA GLU A 221 17.45 22.74 32.73
C GLU A 221 18.95 22.72 33.11
N LYS A 222 19.85 22.48 32.13
CA LYS A 222 21.30 22.55 32.33
C LYS A 222 21.78 23.93 32.76
N LEU A 223 21.23 24.99 32.17
CA LEU A 223 21.56 26.38 32.54
C LEU A 223 21.10 26.71 33.96
N ASN A 224 19.94 26.20 34.38
CA ASN A 224 19.44 26.42 35.73
C ASN A 224 20.28 25.68 36.79
N GLN A 225 20.67 24.43 36.51
CA GLN A 225 21.56 23.64 37.38
C GLN A 225 22.96 24.27 37.54
N GLN A 226 23.47 24.96 36.51
CA GLN A 226 24.74 25.69 36.60
C GLN A 226 24.64 27.00 37.41
N LYS A 227 23.48 27.65 37.43
CA LYS A 227 23.25 28.86 38.24
C LYS A 227 23.12 28.52 39.73
N THR A 228 22.46 27.44 40.07
CA THR A 228 22.31 26.99 41.47
C THR A 228 23.65 26.56 42.09
N LYS A 229 24.55 25.92 41.33
CA LYS A 229 25.89 25.51 41.80
C LYS A 229 26.91 26.66 41.97
N LYS A 230 26.58 27.89 41.57
CA LYS A 230 27.45 29.07 41.71
C LYS A 230 27.05 29.99 42.87
N GLN A 231 25.97 29.67 43.59
CA GLN A 231 25.45 30.47 44.71
C GLN A 231 25.70 29.83 46.10
N ASP A 232 26.31 28.64 46.13
CA ASP A 232 26.91 28.00 47.31
C ASP A 232 28.44 28.17 47.26
#